data_AF-A0AA41X727-F1
#
_entry.id   AF-A0AA41X727-F1
#
_cell.length_a   1.000
_cell.length_b   1.000
_cell.length_c   1.000
_cell.angle_alpha   90.00
_cell.angle_beta   90.00
_cell.angle_gamma   90.00
#
_symmetry.space_group_name_H-M   'P 1'
#
loop_
_entity.id
_entity.type
_entity.pdbx_description
1 polymer ?
#
loop_
_entity_poly.entity_id
_entity_poly.type
_entity_poly.pdbx_seq_one_letter_code
_entity_poly.pdbx_strand_id
1 'polypeptide(L)'
;MRILRTAILLGLLLTAACSQEKPQHSTKSDPTEPAPAQETKKTAPQKQGPSYTVLQDSGTSNMEQRTIHIQTSQTSNDQLRLLAESIQEAYTGKGFDSVHLLIYEQAGAEPVANCYMAYTDKGASLCGLDKAGTYRLETAEK
;
A
#
# COMPACT_ATOMS: atom_id res chain seq x y z
N MET A 1 18.94 -14.54 -53.37
CA MET A 1 19.13 -14.26 -51.93
C MET A 1 18.06 -15.02 -51.15
N ARG A 2 18.45 -15.60 -50.01
CA ARG A 2 17.79 -16.76 -49.39
C ARG A 2 16.54 -16.39 -48.59
N ILE A 3 15.47 -17.13 -48.84
CA ILE A 3 14.24 -17.23 -48.03
C ILE A 3 14.55 -18.18 -46.88
N LEU A 4 14.33 -17.79 -45.62
CA LEU A 4 14.43 -18.70 -44.49
C LEU A 4 13.06 -18.86 -43.81
N ARG A 5 12.58 -20.10 -43.88
CA ARG A 5 11.41 -20.66 -43.21
C ARG A 5 11.77 -20.94 -41.75
N THR A 6 10.86 -20.68 -40.82
CA THR A 6 10.73 -21.52 -39.62
C THR A 6 9.31 -21.46 -39.08
N ALA A 7 8.68 -22.64 -39.08
CA ALA A 7 7.38 -22.93 -38.47
C ALA A 7 7.59 -23.33 -37.00
N ILE A 8 6.67 -22.95 -36.11
CA ILE A 8 6.47 -23.64 -34.82
C ILE A 8 4.97 -23.79 -34.59
N LEU A 9 4.51 -25.03 -34.69
CA LEU A 9 3.29 -25.55 -34.07
C LEU A 9 3.44 -25.48 -32.55
N LEU A 10 2.38 -25.10 -31.82
CA LEU A 10 2.06 -25.77 -30.56
C LEU A 10 0.56 -25.62 -30.28
N GLY A 11 -0.16 -26.74 -30.39
CA GLY A 11 -1.47 -26.89 -29.79
C GLY A 11 -1.34 -27.39 -28.36
N LEU A 12 -2.29 -27.03 -27.51
CA LEU A 12 -2.73 -27.89 -26.43
C LEU A 12 -4.16 -27.51 -26.02
N LEU A 13 -5.09 -28.44 -26.22
CA LEU A 13 -6.38 -28.47 -25.54
C LEU A 13 -6.18 -28.58 -24.03
N LEU A 14 -7.10 -28.04 -23.23
CA LEU A 14 -7.66 -28.76 -22.09
C LEU A 14 -9.03 -28.18 -21.71
N THR A 15 -10.07 -28.98 -21.94
CA THR A 15 -11.44 -28.81 -21.47
C THR A 15 -11.56 -29.32 -20.03
N ALA A 16 -12.21 -28.56 -19.14
CA ALA A 16 -12.72 -29.09 -17.89
C ALA A 16 -14.18 -28.64 -17.71
N ALA A 17 -15.09 -29.55 -18.03
CA ALA A 17 -16.47 -29.53 -17.59
C ALA A 17 -16.55 -30.23 -16.23
N CYS A 18 -17.16 -29.57 -15.24
CA CYS A 18 -17.65 -30.25 -14.04
C CYS A 18 -19.13 -29.89 -13.86
N SER A 19 -19.98 -30.76 -14.40
CA SER A 19 -21.29 -31.05 -13.81
C SER A 19 -21.07 -31.87 -12.55
N GLN A 20 -21.62 -31.46 -11.42
CA GLN A 20 -22.01 -32.39 -10.36
C GLN A 20 -23.39 -32.04 -9.83
N GLU A 21 -24.23 -33.06 -9.86
CA GLU A 21 -25.58 -33.14 -9.36
C GLU A 21 -25.66 -33.03 -7.83
N LYS A 22 -26.84 -32.61 -7.37
CA LYS A 22 -27.31 -32.70 -5.97
C LYS A 22 -27.24 -34.13 -5.45
N PRO A 23 -27.17 -34.28 -4.11
CA PRO A 23 -28.33 -34.87 -3.44
C PRO A 23 -28.78 -34.07 -2.20
N GLN A 24 -30.10 -34.11 -1.96
CA GLN A 24 -30.74 -33.72 -0.70
C GLN A 24 -30.46 -34.78 0.39
N HIS A 25 -30.18 -34.33 1.61
CA HIS A 25 -30.70 -35.00 2.80
C HIS A 25 -30.89 -34.00 3.94
N SER A 26 -32.12 -33.93 4.43
CA SER A 26 -32.54 -33.15 5.58
C SER A 26 -32.02 -33.77 6.87
N THR A 27 -31.50 -32.96 7.79
CA THR A 27 -31.69 -33.19 9.23
C THR A 27 -31.65 -31.88 10.00
N LYS A 28 -32.78 -31.64 10.65
CA LYS A 28 -33.11 -30.69 11.71
C LYS A 28 -32.05 -30.67 12.81
N SER A 29 -31.67 -29.48 13.29
CA SER A 29 -31.51 -29.09 14.72
C SER A 29 -30.73 -27.77 14.83
N ASP A 30 -31.41 -26.69 15.22
CA ASP A 30 -30.80 -25.58 15.98
C ASP A 30 -30.09 -26.18 17.22
N PRO A 31 -28.90 -25.68 17.60
CA PRO A 31 -28.88 -24.44 18.39
C PRO A 31 -27.65 -23.53 18.18
N THR A 32 -27.91 -22.23 18.30
CA THR A 32 -27.00 -21.20 18.86
C THR A 32 -25.67 -21.01 18.12
N GLU A 33 -25.64 -20.02 17.23
CA GLU A 33 -24.43 -19.40 16.71
C GLU A 33 -23.87 -18.39 17.74
N PRO A 34 -22.71 -18.64 18.37
CA PRO A 34 -21.86 -17.54 18.81
C PRO A 34 -21.11 -17.01 17.59
N ALA A 35 -21.30 -15.72 17.33
CA ALA A 35 -20.64 -14.95 16.28
C ALA A 35 -19.13 -15.23 16.22
N PRO A 36 -18.52 -15.25 15.02
CA PRO A 36 -17.10 -15.56 14.86
C PRO A 36 -16.25 -14.57 15.65
N ALA A 37 -15.40 -15.14 16.51
CA ALA A 37 -14.38 -14.44 17.25
C ALA A 37 -13.60 -13.49 16.32
N GLN A 38 -13.66 -12.20 16.61
CA GLN A 38 -12.71 -11.24 16.07
C GLN A 38 -11.32 -11.69 16.50
N GLU A 39 -10.60 -12.25 15.54
CA GLU A 39 -9.19 -12.59 15.64
C GLU A 39 -8.44 -11.28 15.91
N THR A 40 -8.27 -10.96 17.19
CA THR A 40 -7.46 -9.86 17.67
C THR A 40 -6.02 -10.23 17.35
N LYS A 41 -5.59 -9.87 16.14
CA LYS A 41 -4.22 -9.98 15.70
C LYS A 41 -3.37 -9.15 16.65
N LYS A 42 -2.79 -9.84 17.62
CA LYS A 42 -1.88 -9.33 18.65
C LYS A 42 -0.69 -8.72 17.93
N THR A 43 -0.77 -7.42 17.69
CA THR A 43 0.27 -6.67 16.98
C THR A 43 1.42 -6.47 17.95
N ALA A 44 2.63 -6.83 17.51
CA ALA A 44 3.87 -6.59 18.23
C ALA A 44 3.96 -5.12 18.69
N PRO A 45 4.64 -4.80 19.79
CA PRO A 45 4.70 -3.44 20.33
C PRO A 45 5.16 -2.46 19.25
N GLN A 46 4.22 -1.66 18.73
CA GLN A 46 4.53 -0.52 17.89
C GLN A 46 5.37 0.44 18.74
N LYS A 47 6.56 0.81 18.26
CA LYS A 47 7.21 2.05 18.69
C LYS A 47 6.12 3.14 18.69
N GLN A 48 5.92 3.82 19.81
CA GLN A 48 5.01 4.96 19.89
C GLN A 48 5.59 6.10 19.05
N GLY A 49 5.36 6.05 17.73
CA GLY A 49 5.61 7.16 16.83
C GLY A 49 4.55 8.25 17.01
N PRO A 50 4.78 9.45 16.45
CA PRO A 50 3.76 10.50 16.40
C PRO A 50 2.47 9.98 15.76
N SER A 51 1.32 10.39 16.31
CA SER A 51 0.01 9.93 15.84
C SER A 51 -0.41 10.61 14.53
N TYR A 52 -1.03 9.83 13.65
CA TYR A 52 -1.63 10.30 12.42
C TYR A 52 -2.79 9.39 12.02
N THR A 53 -3.68 9.92 11.18
CA THR A 53 -4.78 9.19 10.56
C THR A 53 -4.59 9.19 9.05
N VAL A 54 -4.68 8.03 8.40
CA VAL A 54 -4.67 7.97 6.92
C VAL A 54 -6.06 8.36 6.42
N LEU A 55 -6.14 9.45 5.65
CA LEU A 55 -7.37 9.95 5.03
C LEU A 55 -7.64 9.24 3.69
N GLN A 56 -6.59 9.05 2.90
CA GLN A 56 -6.65 8.43 1.59
C GLN A 56 -5.32 7.76 1.28
N ASP A 57 -5.36 6.57 0.67
CA ASP A 57 -4.20 5.88 0.16
C ASP A 57 -4.50 5.40 -1.27
N SER A 58 -3.86 6.05 -2.23
CA SER A 58 -4.10 5.87 -3.65
C SER A 58 -2.81 5.51 -4.37
N GLY A 59 -2.91 4.86 -5.53
CA GLY A 59 -1.76 4.52 -6.35
C GLY A 59 -2.13 4.46 -7.82
N THR A 60 -1.12 4.49 -8.69
CA THR A 60 -1.31 4.24 -10.12
C THR A 60 -1.47 2.73 -10.38
N SER A 61 -1.95 2.36 -11.57
CA SER A 61 -2.28 0.97 -11.96
C SER A 61 -1.16 -0.04 -11.75
N ASN A 62 0.09 0.43 -11.66
CA ASN A 62 1.27 -0.41 -11.48
C ASN A 62 1.66 -0.58 -10.01
N MET A 63 0.91 0.02 -9.06
CA MET A 63 1.05 -0.04 -7.59
C MET A 63 2.40 0.39 -6.99
N GLU A 64 3.41 0.65 -7.81
CA GLU A 64 4.77 1.02 -7.43
C GLU A 64 4.90 2.44 -6.85
N GLN A 65 3.95 3.33 -7.16
CA GLN A 65 3.89 4.69 -6.62
C GLN A 65 2.59 4.86 -5.83
N ARG A 66 2.71 5.33 -4.59
CA ARG A 66 1.55 5.60 -3.72
C ARG A 66 1.50 7.07 -3.35
N THR A 67 0.30 7.62 -3.34
CA THR A 67 -0.01 8.93 -2.79
C THR A 67 -0.89 8.74 -1.56
N ILE A 68 -0.37 9.16 -0.41
CA ILE A 68 -0.98 8.92 0.89
C ILE A 68 -1.28 10.26 1.55
N HIS A 69 -2.55 10.50 1.83
CA HIS A 69 -3.03 11.67 2.54
C HIS A 69 -3.15 11.31 4.01
N ILE A 70 -2.48 12.05 4.88
CA ILE A 70 -2.54 11.84 6.32
C ILE A 70 -2.98 13.11 7.04
N GLN A 71 -3.73 12.94 8.12
CA GLN A 71 -4.02 14.00 9.07
C GLN A 71 -3.19 13.82 10.33
N THR A 72 -2.62 14.89 10.85
CA THR A 72 -1.89 14.89 12.13
C THR A 72 -2.09 16.20 12.88
N SER A 73 -1.94 16.15 14.21
CA SER A 73 -1.85 17.35 15.05
C SER A 73 -0.42 17.92 15.15
N GLN A 74 0.56 17.22 14.58
CA GLN A 74 1.95 17.66 14.54
C GLN A 74 2.14 18.75 13.47
N THR A 75 2.67 19.91 13.85
CA THR A 75 2.82 21.05 12.92
C THR A 75 4.22 21.64 12.90
N SER A 76 5.09 21.31 13.86
CA SER A 76 6.48 21.78 13.83
C SER A 76 7.33 20.94 12.87
N ASN A 77 8.38 21.55 12.29
CA ASN A 77 9.27 20.88 11.34
C ASN A 77 9.87 19.59 11.93
N ASP A 78 10.35 19.65 13.18
CA ASP A 78 10.94 18.49 13.87
C ASP A 78 9.93 17.35 14.08
N GLN A 79 8.69 17.68 14.46
CA GLN A 79 7.64 16.68 14.64
C GLN A 79 7.23 16.04 13.31
N LEU A 80 7.17 16.85 12.24
CA LEU A 80 6.88 16.37 10.89
C LEU A 80 7.99 15.46 10.35
N ARG A 81 9.26 15.72 10.68
CA ARG A 81 10.38 14.81 10.36
C ARG A 81 10.25 13.47 11.07
N LEU A 82 9.99 13.48 12.38
CA LEU A 82 9.76 12.24 13.15
C LEU A 82 8.57 11.45 12.61
N LEU A 83 7.52 12.15 12.16
CA LEU A 83 6.36 11.54 11.52
C LEU A 83 6.73 10.91 10.18
N ALA A 84 7.48 11.62 9.34
CA ALA A 84 7.97 11.09 8.07
C ALA A 84 8.81 9.82 8.30
N GLU A 85 9.74 9.81 9.25
CA GLU A 85 10.55 8.64 9.58
C GLU A 85 9.70 7.44 10.04
N SER A 86 8.73 7.69 10.92
CA SER A 86 7.82 6.64 11.40
C SER A 86 6.99 6.04 10.28
N ILE A 87 6.56 6.85 9.31
CA ILE A 87 5.78 6.38 8.15
C ILE A 87 6.70 5.65 7.18
N GLN A 88 7.92 6.15 6.95
CA GLN A 88 8.90 5.48 6.09
C GLN A 88 9.17 4.06 6.60
N GLU A 89 9.38 3.89 7.90
CA GLU A 89 9.54 2.57 8.53
C GLU A 89 8.30 1.68 8.32
N ALA A 90 7.09 2.22 8.51
CA ALA A 90 5.83 1.46 8.37
C ALA A 90 5.54 0.96 6.94
N TYR A 91 6.03 1.67 5.93
CA TYR A 91 5.84 1.35 4.52
C TYR A 91 7.05 0.64 3.88
N THR A 92 8.12 0.45 4.64
CA THR A 92 9.27 -0.35 4.20
C THR A 92 8.85 -1.81 3.97
N GLY A 93 9.35 -2.41 2.88
CA GLY A 93 9.06 -3.81 2.55
C GLY A 93 7.68 -4.07 1.95
N LYS A 94 6.89 -3.03 1.67
CA LYS A 94 5.58 -3.14 1.01
C LYS A 94 5.65 -3.30 -0.51
N GLY A 95 6.86 -3.26 -1.09
CA GLY A 95 7.08 -3.40 -2.53
C GLY A 95 6.81 -2.12 -3.33
N PHE A 96 6.74 -0.96 -2.67
CA PHE A 96 6.64 0.34 -3.34
C PHE A 96 8.01 0.80 -3.82
N ASP A 97 8.04 1.48 -4.96
CA ASP A 97 9.22 2.26 -5.38
C ASP A 97 9.29 3.56 -4.60
N SER A 98 8.15 4.25 -4.48
CA SER A 98 8.05 5.53 -3.79
C SER A 98 6.68 5.78 -3.15
N VAL A 99 6.67 6.65 -2.14
CA VAL A 99 5.48 7.17 -1.48
C VAL A 99 5.56 8.70 -1.48
N HIS A 100 4.51 9.36 -1.96
CA HIS A 100 4.28 10.79 -1.77
C HIS A 100 3.23 11.00 -0.68
N LEU A 101 3.66 11.54 0.45
CA LEU A 101 2.81 11.88 1.57
C LEU A 101 2.36 13.33 1.48
N LEU A 102 1.05 13.53 1.57
CA LEU A 102 0.44 14.83 1.79
C LEU A 102 -0.04 14.90 3.23
N ILE A 103 0.53 15.82 3.99
CA ILE A 103 0.30 15.95 5.42
C ILE A 103 -0.63 17.13 5.66
N TYR A 104 -1.76 16.87 6.32
CA TYR A 104 -2.79 17.84 6.63
C TYR A 104 -2.90 18.04 8.13
N GLU A 105 -3.10 19.27 8.57
CA GLU A 105 -3.52 19.54 9.95
C GLU A 105 -5.02 19.24 10.13
N GLN A 106 -5.82 19.59 9.11
CA GLN A 106 -7.27 19.35 9.06
C GLN A 106 -7.67 18.74 7.71
N ALA A 107 -8.54 17.74 7.74
CA ALA A 107 -9.06 17.12 6.53
C ALA A 107 -9.82 18.15 5.66
N GLY A 108 -9.53 18.17 4.36
CA GLY A 108 -10.13 19.11 3.41
C GLY A 108 -9.47 20.49 3.34
N ALA A 109 -8.42 20.74 4.14
CA ALA A 109 -7.55 21.90 3.98
C ALA A 109 -6.43 21.63 2.96
N GLU A 110 -5.61 22.64 2.66
CA GLU A 110 -4.36 22.46 1.93
C GLU A 110 -3.34 21.69 2.79
N PRO A 111 -2.46 20.88 2.18
CA PRO A 111 -1.42 20.17 2.92
C PRO A 111 -0.43 21.17 3.54
N VAL A 112 -0.12 20.98 4.81
CA VAL A 112 0.89 21.75 5.54
C VAL A 112 2.32 21.31 5.21
N ALA A 113 2.46 20.06 4.73
CA ALA A 113 3.73 19.55 4.23
C ALA A 113 3.53 18.47 3.17
N ASN A 114 4.53 18.36 2.30
CA ASN A 114 4.70 17.25 1.36
C ASN A 114 5.94 16.46 1.78
N CYS A 115 5.87 15.13 1.73
CA CYS A 115 7.05 14.30 1.94
C CYS A 115 7.18 13.28 0.80
N TYR A 116 8.34 13.27 0.16
CA TYR A 116 8.67 12.34 -0.91
C TYR A 116 9.62 11.28 -0.35
N MET A 117 9.21 10.01 -0.38
CA MET A 117 9.98 8.89 0.16
C MET A 117 10.33 7.90 -0.96
N ALA A 118 11.60 7.50 -1.00
CA ALA A 118 12.08 6.48 -1.93
C ALA A 118 12.46 5.19 -1.20
N TYR A 119 12.00 4.05 -1.71
CA TYR A 119 12.34 2.72 -1.21
C TYR A 119 13.22 1.93 -2.19
N THR A 120 13.24 2.33 -3.46
CA THR A 120 14.10 1.77 -4.51
C THR A 120 14.86 2.89 -5.24
N ASP A 121 15.88 2.53 -6.01
CA ASP A 121 16.63 3.51 -6.82
C ASP A 121 15.76 4.15 -7.91
N LYS A 122 14.79 3.39 -8.43
CA LYS A 122 13.74 3.91 -9.33
C LYS A 122 12.87 4.94 -8.61
N GLY A 123 12.45 4.66 -7.38
CA GLY A 123 11.73 5.61 -6.53
C GLY A 123 12.52 6.89 -6.26
N ALA A 124 13.83 6.76 -5.97
CA ALA A 124 14.70 7.90 -5.74
C ALA A 124 14.76 8.82 -6.99
N SER A 125 14.88 8.21 -8.16
CA SER A 125 14.85 8.94 -9.44
C SER A 125 13.52 9.67 -9.67
N LEU A 126 12.39 9.03 -9.35
CA LEU A 126 11.05 9.62 -9.48
C LEU A 126 10.81 10.79 -8.52
N CYS A 127 11.34 10.70 -7.30
CA CYS A 127 11.19 11.74 -6.27
C CYS A 127 12.26 12.86 -6.36
N GLY A 128 13.27 12.71 -7.22
CA GLY A 128 14.43 13.61 -7.27
C GLY A 128 15.25 13.55 -5.98
N LEU A 129 15.52 12.33 -5.49
CA LEU A 129 16.36 12.05 -4.33
C LEU A 129 17.64 11.33 -4.77
N ASP A 130 18.71 11.47 -4.00
CA ASP A 130 20.02 10.93 -4.36
C ASP A 130 20.09 9.40 -4.31
N LYS A 131 19.29 8.75 -3.45
CA LYS A 131 19.31 7.28 -3.26
C LYS A 131 18.06 6.74 -2.58
N ALA A 132 17.85 5.44 -2.70
CA ALA A 132 16.83 4.70 -1.95
C ALA A 132 17.02 4.82 -0.42
N GLY A 133 15.91 4.67 0.33
CA GLY A 133 15.91 4.76 1.79
C GLY A 133 16.03 6.18 2.33
N THR A 134 15.86 7.20 1.48
CA THR A 134 15.86 8.60 1.87
C THR A 134 14.50 9.25 1.65
N TYR A 135 14.29 10.41 2.26
CA TYR A 135 13.10 11.22 2.07
C TYR A 135 13.44 12.70 2.00
N ARG A 136 12.55 13.49 1.40
CA ARG A 136 12.58 14.96 1.42
C ARG A 136 11.26 15.48 1.96
N LEU A 137 11.33 16.26 3.04
CA LEU A 137 10.19 16.95 3.64
C LEU A 137 10.18 18.41 3.17
N GLU A 138 9.07 18.83 2.58
CA GLU A 138 8.81 20.20 2.16
C GLU A 138 7.63 20.74 2.98
N THR A 139 7.91 21.69 3.86
CA THR A 139 6.86 22.38 4.63
C THR A 139 6.37 23.60 3.86
N ALA A 140 5.07 23.89 3.94
CA ALA A 140 4.53 25.16 3.51
C ALA A 140 4.99 26.25 4.50
N GLU A 141 6.25 26.67 4.40
CA GLU A 141 6.72 27.83 5.18
C GLU A 141 5.92 29.07 4.73
N LYS A 142 5.39 29.81 5.72
CA LYS A 142 4.79 31.13 5.53
C LYS A 142 5.85 32.22 5.63
#